data_AF-A0A968NE74-F1
#
_entry.id   AF-A0A968NE74-F1
#
_cell.length_a   1.000
_cell.length_b   1.000
_cell.length_c   1.000
_cell.angle_alpha   90.00
_cell.angle_beta   90.00
_cell.angle_gamma   90.00
#
_symmetry.space_group_name_H-M   'P 1'
#
loop_
_entity.id
_entity.type
_entity.pdbx_description
1 polymer ?
#
loop_
_entity_poly.entity_id
_entity_poly.type
_entity_poly.pdbx_seq_one_letter_code
_entity_poly.pdbx_strand_id
1 'polypeptide(L)'
;MNKLWLNFALNAPQIHSDVDEEMDLIHALLDAVDIHQTLTKNSLDLAAAFDLLIAAEYYKSVVHSGWVYCPSDDQPLLLYPYTNICPRCILKGKFEYHPANKPGSSGIGNATSKLLPLFIKTLLERNGKKVEIRKGIEPVDVFFIDRSTLPVTVFAAEIKASPLVTLPLAVISERMIEMGEGDEVAKHHSPSDLTQLFKARLFIYVPSQQVENVWSGKLYELGTKENPNDKFWSYRGIRQLVADRTFFSDYCSFWYAAFNSYEQKAANSVFWFTNACGQPVPRPDNWKRRRKGQGFESVSDSKSSVGMDRTDDIKKGIYQVLKISSEGKQPFPSAQDETSTMSEDFNLKVGIISNIHAVRHFEDYLKPLVDIVWTRENSRQIHTVADLDSSKPVFNLFDGIITLTQTLSRDDWVSSYFSFS
;
A
#
# COMPACT_ATOMS: atom_id res chain seq x y z
N MET A 1 5.55 32.84 10.33
CA MET A 1 4.39 31.92 10.25
C MET A 1 4.57 30.94 11.40
N ASN A 2 3.71 31.04 12.40
CA ASN A 2 3.88 30.46 13.74
C ASN A 2 3.87 28.92 13.68
N LYS A 3 4.61 28.24 14.58
CA LYS A 3 4.51 26.77 14.82
C LYS A 3 3.12 26.33 15.36
N LEU A 4 2.07 27.11 15.12
CA LEU A 4 0.68 26.84 15.48
C LEU A 4 0.27 25.42 15.04
N TRP A 5 0.68 24.98 13.84
CA TRP A 5 0.35 23.64 13.37
C TRP A 5 1.07 22.51 14.13
N LEU A 6 2.28 22.76 14.67
CA LEU A 6 2.98 21.82 15.54
C LEU A 6 2.27 21.70 16.91
N ASN A 7 1.70 22.81 17.40
CA ASN A 7 0.86 22.79 18.60
C ASN A 7 -0.45 22.06 18.35
N PHE A 8 -1.05 22.24 17.18
CA PHE A 8 -2.18 21.44 16.76
C PHE A 8 -1.80 19.96 16.62
N ALA A 9 -0.58 19.62 16.19
CA ALA A 9 -0.11 18.24 16.06
C ALA A 9 -0.10 17.48 17.39
N LEU A 10 0.41 18.11 18.46
CA LEU A 10 0.47 17.51 19.80
C LEU A 10 -0.91 17.35 20.44
N ASN A 11 -1.85 18.22 20.04
CA ASN A 11 -3.24 18.21 20.50
C ASN A 11 -4.20 17.54 19.52
N ALA A 12 -3.70 17.03 18.37
CA ALA A 12 -4.53 16.41 17.35
C ALA A 12 -5.13 15.10 17.88
N PRO A 13 -6.23 14.60 17.30
CA PRO A 13 -6.73 13.28 17.66
C PRO A 13 -5.65 12.21 17.45
N GLN A 14 -5.49 11.30 18.43
CA GLN A 14 -4.70 10.08 18.20
C GLN A 14 -5.33 9.31 17.05
N ILE A 15 -4.49 8.65 16.24
CA ILE A 15 -5.02 7.61 15.36
C ILE A 15 -5.15 6.36 16.21
N HIS A 16 -6.39 5.98 16.49
CA HIS A 16 -6.77 4.69 17.06
C HIS A 16 -7.60 3.94 16.01
N SER A 17 -7.58 2.62 16.09
CA SER A 17 -8.67 1.87 15.47
C SER A 17 -9.84 1.86 16.45
N ASP A 18 -11.00 2.29 15.98
CA ASP A 18 -12.28 2.13 16.71
C ASP A 18 -12.90 0.75 16.44
N VAL A 19 -12.16 -0.16 15.80
CA VAL A 19 -12.63 -1.44 15.30
C VAL A 19 -11.67 -2.54 15.72
N ASP A 20 -12.11 -3.38 16.65
CA ASP A 20 -11.30 -4.48 17.19
C ASP A 20 -10.80 -5.42 16.08
N GLU A 21 -11.62 -5.71 15.06
CA GLU A 21 -11.22 -6.60 13.96
C GLU A 21 -10.07 -6.08 13.11
N GLU A 22 -9.88 -4.76 13.01
CA GLU A 22 -8.73 -4.18 12.30
C GLU A 22 -7.43 -4.46 13.06
N MET A 23 -7.42 -4.19 14.36
CA MET A 23 -6.25 -4.42 15.21
C MET A 23 -5.94 -5.91 15.35
N ASP A 24 -6.97 -6.74 15.53
CA ASP A 24 -6.84 -8.19 15.57
C ASP A 24 -6.17 -8.74 14.29
N LEU A 25 -6.56 -8.22 13.13
CA LEU A 25 -5.92 -8.62 11.88
C LEU A 25 -4.47 -8.12 11.80
N ILE A 26 -4.19 -6.88 12.20
CA ILE A 26 -2.81 -6.35 12.24
C ILE A 26 -1.92 -7.24 13.13
N HIS A 27 -2.39 -7.61 14.32
CA HIS A 27 -1.65 -8.49 15.23
C HIS A 27 -1.40 -9.87 14.61
N ALA A 28 -2.45 -10.50 14.06
CA ALA A 28 -2.33 -11.82 13.43
C ALA A 28 -1.40 -11.81 12.20
N LEU A 29 -1.41 -10.74 11.41
CA LEU A 29 -0.51 -10.56 10.28
C LEU A 29 0.95 -10.43 10.74
N LEU A 30 1.21 -9.63 11.77
CA LEU A 30 2.56 -9.50 12.33
C LEU A 30 3.04 -10.79 12.99
N ASP A 31 2.15 -11.57 13.62
CA ASP A 31 2.49 -12.91 14.12
C ASP A 31 2.85 -13.88 12.99
N ALA A 32 2.11 -13.83 11.88
CA ALA A 32 2.39 -14.63 10.70
C ALA A 32 3.74 -14.25 10.06
N VAL A 33 4.06 -12.95 10.01
CA VAL A 33 5.38 -12.45 9.58
C VAL A 33 6.49 -12.99 10.47
N ASP A 34 6.38 -12.89 11.79
CA ASP A 34 7.42 -13.38 12.70
C ASP A 34 7.67 -14.88 12.52
N ILE A 35 6.60 -15.67 12.43
CA ILE A 35 6.68 -17.11 12.18
C ILE A 35 7.34 -17.39 10.83
N HIS A 36 6.94 -16.67 9.77
CA HIS A 36 7.51 -16.85 8.43
C HIS A 36 8.97 -16.42 8.37
N GLN A 37 9.35 -15.32 9.03
CA GLN A 37 10.72 -14.81 9.05
C GLN A 37 11.71 -15.76 9.71
N THR A 38 11.27 -16.50 10.75
CA THR A 38 12.09 -17.58 11.33
C THR A 38 12.41 -18.68 10.31
N LEU A 39 11.61 -18.83 9.26
CA LEU A 39 11.83 -19.75 8.15
C LEU A 39 12.58 -19.09 6.99
N THR A 40 12.37 -17.79 6.73
CA THR A 40 12.98 -17.02 5.63
C THR A 40 13.26 -15.57 6.05
N LYS A 41 14.51 -15.14 6.21
CA LYS A 41 14.83 -13.74 6.60
C LYS A 41 14.45 -12.74 5.50
N ASN A 42 13.26 -12.14 5.56
CA ASN A 42 12.79 -11.21 4.51
C ASN A 42 11.94 -10.05 5.04
N SER A 43 12.38 -8.81 4.81
CA SER A 43 11.59 -7.59 5.11
C SER A 43 10.37 -7.44 4.21
N LEU A 44 10.35 -8.11 3.04
CA LEU A 44 9.22 -8.09 2.12
C LEU A 44 7.95 -8.71 2.71
N ASP A 45 8.06 -9.56 3.73
CA ASP A 45 6.90 -10.15 4.43
C ASP A 45 6.01 -9.09 5.06
N LEU A 46 6.60 -8.01 5.59
CA LEU A 46 5.83 -6.91 6.16
C LEU A 46 4.99 -6.20 5.09
N ALA A 47 5.56 -5.99 3.89
CA ALA A 47 4.85 -5.38 2.78
C ALA A 47 3.75 -6.31 2.23
N ALA A 48 4.02 -7.61 2.14
CA ALA A 48 3.02 -8.61 1.76
C ALA A 48 1.86 -8.67 2.78
N ALA A 49 2.18 -8.71 4.07
CA ALA A 49 1.19 -8.67 5.15
C ALA A 49 0.33 -7.39 5.08
N PHE A 50 0.95 -6.24 4.82
CA PHE A 50 0.22 -5.00 4.65
C PHE A 50 -0.71 -5.02 3.42
N ASP A 51 -0.31 -5.65 2.31
CA ASP A 51 -1.19 -5.84 1.15
C ASP A 51 -2.43 -6.68 1.50
N LEU A 52 -2.31 -7.71 2.35
CA LEU A 52 -3.47 -8.47 2.86
C LEU A 52 -4.39 -7.62 3.74
N LEU A 53 -3.84 -6.75 4.59
CA LEU A 53 -4.62 -5.81 5.39
C LEU A 53 -5.45 -4.87 4.50
N ILE A 54 -4.84 -4.34 3.44
CA ILE A 54 -5.54 -3.50 2.46
C ILE A 54 -6.56 -4.31 1.64
N ALA A 55 -6.24 -5.55 1.28
CA ALA A 55 -7.20 -6.44 0.63
C ALA A 55 -8.44 -6.66 1.51
N ALA A 56 -8.26 -6.86 2.83
CA ALA A 56 -9.35 -6.96 3.80
C ALA A 56 -10.29 -5.75 3.73
N GLU A 57 -9.71 -4.53 3.71
CA GLU A 57 -10.44 -3.26 3.60
C GLU A 57 -11.23 -3.19 2.28
N TYR A 58 -10.63 -3.62 1.17
CA TYR A 58 -11.28 -3.57 -0.15
C TYR A 58 -12.42 -4.60 -0.27
N TYR A 59 -12.26 -5.77 0.35
CA TYR A 59 -13.28 -6.82 0.34
C TYR A 59 -14.54 -6.42 1.13
N LYS A 60 -14.47 -5.45 2.05
CA LYS A 60 -15.65 -4.90 2.74
C LYS A 60 -16.71 -4.43 1.73
N SER A 61 -16.25 -3.84 0.64
CA SER A 61 -17.09 -3.26 -0.42
C SER A 61 -17.50 -4.23 -1.53
N VAL A 62 -17.29 -5.55 -1.37
CA VAL A 62 -17.78 -6.53 -2.35
C VAL A 62 -19.31 -6.43 -2.48
N VAL A 63 -19.77 -6.44 -3.74
CA VAL A 63 -21.19 -6.35 -4.13
C VAL A 63 -21.58 -7.48 -5.08
N HIS A 64 -22.86 -7.58 -5.42
CA HIS A 64 -23.40 -8.64 -6.28
C HIS A 64 -22.94 -8.52 -7.74
N SER A 65 -22.59 -7.33 -8.22
CA SER A 65 -22.14 -7.09 -9.59
C SER A 65 -20.62 -7.00 -9.71
N GLY A 66 -20.09 -6.99 -10.93
CA GLY A 66 -18.64 -6.89 -11.17
C GLY A 66 -17.89 -8.22 -11.10
N TRP A 67 -18.61 -9.34 -11.11
CA TRP A 67 -18.04 -10.69 -11.20
C TRP A 67 -17.84 -11.08 -12.67
N VAL A 68 -16.86 -11.94 -12.92
CA VAL A 68 -16.61 -12.55 -14.23
C VAL A 68 -16.74 -14.07 -14.12
N TYR A 69 -17.56 -14.65 -14.98
CA TYR A 69 -17.61 -16.10 -15.16
C TYR A 69 -16.43 -16.55 -16.01
N CYS A 70 -15.65 -17.49 -15.49
CA CYS A 70 -14.54 -18.14 -16.16
C CYS A 70 -14.86 -19.62 -16.39
N PRO A 71 -15.23 -20.03 -17.62
CA PRO A 71 -15.41 -21.43 -17.97
C PRO A 71 -14.04 -22.10 -18.07
N SER A 72 -13.65 -22.82 -17.03
CA SER A 72 -12.50 -23.72 -17.09
C SER A 72 -13.00 -25.15 -17.07
N ASP A 73 -12.33 -26.01 -17.83
CA ASP A 73 -12.76 -27.40 -18.02
C ASP A 73 -12.87 -28.17 -16.71
N ASP A 74 -11.93 -27.97 -15.78
CA ASP A 74 -11.88 -28.66 -14.49
C ASP A 74 -12.98 -28.22 -13.51
N GLN A 75 -13.18 -26.91 -13.33
CA GLN A 75 -14.14 -26.33 -12.38
C GLN A 75 -14.39 -24.87 -12.76
N PRO A 76 -15.60 -24.46 -13.18
CA PRO A 76 -15.91 -23.06 -13.44
C PRO A 76 -15.85 -22.21 -12.17
N LEU A 77 -15.48 -20.94 -12.33
CA LEU A 77 -15.43 -19.96 -11.23
C LEU A 77 -16.15 -18.67 -11.62
N LEU A 78 -16.79 -18.05 -10.63
CA LEU A 78 -17.07 -16.63 -10.63
C LEU A 78 -15.94 -15.91 -9.91
N LEU A 79 -15.31 -14.95 -10.57
CA LEU A 79 -14.15 -14.23 -10.05
C LEU A 79 -14.50 -12.76 -9.87
N TYR A 80 -14.05 -12.15 -8.78
CA TYR A 80 -14.17 -10.71 -8.53
C TYR A 80 -12.77 -10.07 -8.66
N PRO A 81 -12.40 -9.58 -9.85
CA PRO A 81 -11.04 -9.13 -10.11
C PRO A 81 -10.77 -7.71 -9.60
N TYR A 82 -9.52 -7.46 -9.23
CA TYR A 82 -9.00 -6.12 -8.88
C TYR A 82 -8.06 -5.54 -9.95
N THR A 83 -7.85 -6.28 -11.05
CA THR A 83 -7.20 -5.82 -12.28
C THR A 83 -8.14 -6.04 -13.46
N ASN A 84 -7.89 -5.38 -14.60
CA ASN A 84 -8.80 -5.39 -15.76
C ASN A 84 -8.71 -6.69 -16.59
N ILE A 85 -8.46 -7.82 -15.93
CA ILE A 85 -8.18 -9.10 -16.56
C ILE A 85 -8.74 -10.26 -15.73
N CYS A 86 -9.15 -11.33 -16.39
CA CYS A 86 -9.49 -12.57 -15.70
C CYS A 86 -8.24 -13.16 -15.03
N PRO A 87 -8.21 -13.29 -13.69
CA PRO A 87 -7.02 -13.71 -12.96
C PRO A 87 -6.68 -15.18 -13.21
N ARG A 88 -7.64 -16.02 -13.57
CA ARG A 88 -7.37 -17.42 -13.89
C ARG A 88 -6.77 -17.59 -15.28
N CYS A 89 -7.27 -16.87 -16.28
CA CYS A 89 -6.80 -16.96 -17.65
C CYS A 89 -5.38 -16.44 -17.82
N ILE A 90 -5.02 -15.38 -17.09
CA ILE A 90 -3.69 -14.79 -17.22
C ILE A 90 -2.57 -15.69 -16.70
N LEU A 91 -2.85 -16.60 -15.75
CA LEU A 91 -1.90 -17.65 -15.36
C LEU A 91 -1.54 -18.59 -16.51
N LYS A 92 -2.42 -18.72 -17.51
CA LYS A 92 -2.19 -19.47 -18.76
C LYS A 92 -1.73 -18.57 -19.91
N GLY A 93 -1.35 -17.32 -19.65
CA GLY A 93 -0.95 -16.34 -20.67
C GLY A 93 -2.11 -15.82 -21.54
N LYS A 94 -3.37 -16.05 -21.13
CA LYS A 94 -4.56 -15.60 -21.88
C LYS A 94 -5.11 -14.30 -21.31
N PHE A 95 -5.26 -13.30 -22.17
CA PHE A 95 -5.74 -11.97 -21.81
C PHE A 95 -7.24 -11.83 -22.06
N GLU A 96 -8.04 -12.12 -21.04
CA GLU A 96 -9.49 -11.91 -21.06
C GLU A 96 -9.84 -10.65 -20.30
N TYR A 97 -10.26 -9.60 -21.00
CA TYR A 97 -10.59 -8.32 -20.38
C TYR A 97 -11.85 -8.42 -19.52
N HIS A 98 -11.79 -7.87 -18.32
CA HIS A 98 -12.96 -7.59 -17.50
C HIS A 98 -12.72 -6.31 -16.69
N PRO A 99 -13.70 -5.42 -16.46
CA PRO A 99 -13.49 -4.27 -15.59
C PRO A 99 -13.06 -4.67 -14.17
N ALA A 100 -12.02 -4.02 -13.65
CA ALA A 100 -11.53 -4.20 -12.29
C ALA A 100 -12.49 -3.58 -11.26
N ASN A 101 -12.56 -4.19 -10.07
CA ASN A 101 -13.26 -3.65 -8.91
C ASN A 101 -12.34 -2.88 -7.95
N LYS A 102 -11.17 -2.44 -8.44
CA LYS A 102 -10.20 -1.66 -7.67
C LYS A 102 -10.81 -0.32 -7.22
N PRO A 103 -10.67 0.06 -5.94
CA PRO A 103 -11.08 1.39 -5.49
C PRO A 103 -10.36 2.50 -6.28
N GLY A 104 -11.02 3.65 -6.46
CA GLY A 104 -10.37 4.83 -7.01
C GLY A 104 -9.28 5.39 -6.08
N SER A 105 -8.38 6.24 -6.61
CA SER A 105 -7.22 6.76 -5.85
C SER A 105 -7.57 7.38 -4.51
N SER A 106 -8.73 8.05 -4.37
CA SER A 106 -9.20 8.59 -3.08
C SER A 106 -9.55 7.48 -2.08
N GLY A 107 -10.16 6.38 -2.52
CA GLY A 107 -10.43 5.21 -1.66
C GLY A 107 -9.16 4.51 -1.22
N ILE A 108 -8.18 4.37 -2.12
CA ILE A 108 -6.85 3.83 -1.81
C ILE A 108 -6.14 4.70 -0.76
N GLY A 109 -6.13 6.02 -0.99
CA GLY A 109 -5.54 6.99 -0.07
C GLY A 109 -6.18 6.96 1.32
N ASN A 110 -7.52 6.99 1.41
CA ASN A 110 -8.24 6.94 2.68
C ASN A 110 -7.96 5.66 3.49
N ALA A 111 -7.90 4.51 2.81
CA ALA A 111 -7.59 3.23 3.46
C ALA A 111 -6.15 3.22 4.00
N THR A 112 -5.18 3.58 3.15
CA THR A 112 -3.75 3.51 3.48
C THR A 112 -3.31 4.58 4.47
N SER A 113 -3.90 5.79 4.45
CA SER A 113 -3.58 6.86 5.40
C SER A 113 -3.95 6.52 6.85
N LYS A 114 -4.90 5.59 7.04
CA LYS A 114 -5.27 5.07 8.37
C LYS A 114 -4.48 3.81 8.71
N LEU A 115 -4.52 2.80 7.82
CA LEU A 115 -4.04 1.46 8.13
C LEU A 115 -2.52 1.37 8.17
N LEU A 116 -1.79 2.14 7.36
CA LEU A 116 -0.32 2.09 7.36
C LEU A 116 0.27 2.65 8.66
N PRO A 117 -0.16 3.83 9.18
CA PRO A 117 0.30 4.29 10.49
C PRO A 117 -0.02 3.33 11.63
N LEU A 118 -1.21 2.72 11.64
CA LEU A 118 -1.59 1.73 12.66
C LEU A 118 -0.68 0.50 12.58
N PHE A 119 -0.45 -0.04 11.37
CA PHE A 119 0.43 -1.19 11.16
C PHE A 119 1.87 -0.90 11.62
N ILE A 120 2.43 0.25 11.25
CA ILE A 120 3.77 0.68 11.68
C ILE A 120 3.82 0.90 13.19
N LYS A 121 2.81 1.53 13.80
CA LYS A 121 2.74 1.70 15.26
C LYS A 121 2.79 0.34 15.97
N THR A 122 1.97 -0.61 15.55
CA THR A 122 1.94 -1.93 16.18
C THR A 122 3.27 -2.65 16.01
N LEU A 123 3.91 -2.54 14.83
CA LEU A 123 5.25 -3.08 14.60
C LEU A 123 6.31 -2.44 15.53
N LEU A 124 6.29 -1.12 15.68
CA LEU A 124 7.20 -0.40 16.58
C LEU A 124 7.00 -0.83 18.04
N GLU A 125 5.74 -0.95 18.49
CA GLU A 125 5.39 -1.39 19.84
C GLU A 125 5.85 -2.82 20.12
N ARG A 126 5.71 -3.74 19.15
CA ARG A 126 6.27 -5.10 19.25
C ARG A 126 7.78 -5.09 19.40
N ASN A 127 8.47 -4.16 18.77
CA ASN A 127 9.92 -3.97 18.88
C ASN A 127 10.34 -3.15 20.11
N GLY A 128 9.45 -3.00 21.09
CA GLY A 128 9.73 -2.32 22.35
C GLY A 128 9.84 -0.79 22.24
N LYS A 129 9.46 -0.20 21.11
CA LYS A 129 9.43 1.26 20.92
C LYS A 129 8.09 1.80 21.40
N LYS A 130 8.12 2.91 22.14
CA LYS A 130 6.90 3.62 22.58
C LYS A 130 6.61 4.75 21.63
N VAL A 131 5.54 4.62 20.85
CA VAL A 131 5.16 5.62 19.85
C VAL A 131 3.71 6.04 20.00
N GLU A 132 3.50 7.35 19.97
CA GLU A 132 2.18 7.95 19.83
C GLU A 132 1.98 8.36 18.37
N ILE A 133 0.87 7.94 17.75
CA ILE A 133 0.53 8.38 16.39
C ILE A 133 -0.65 9.34 16.43
N ARG A 134 -0.54 10.45 15.69
CA ARG A 134 -1.57 11.49 15.61
C ARG A 134 -1.89 11.80 14.16
N LYS A 135 -3.15 12.10 13.88
CA LYS A 135 -3.56 12.53 12.54
C LYS A 135 -2.93 13.89 12.23
N GLY A 136 -2.36 14.00 11.04
CA GLY A 136 -1.80 15.25 10.56
C GLY A 136 -2.86 16.28 10.18
N ILE A 137 -2.40 17.53 10.08
CA ILE A 137 -3.14 18.64 9.46
C ILE A 137 -2.24 19.13 8.32
N GLU A 138 -2.84 19.53 7.20
CA GLU A 138 -2.09 20.01 6.04
C GLU A 138 -0.99 21.00 6.46
N PRO A 139 0.28 20.76 6.07
CA PRO A 139 0.74 19.83 5.02
C PRO A 139 1.14 18.42 5.46
N VAL A 140 0.86 18.01 6.70
CA VAL A 140 1.27 16.70 7.25
C VAL A 140 0.12 15.70 7.19
N ASP A 141 0.39 14.45 6.81
CA ASP A 141 -0.61 13.37 6.87
C ASP A 141 -0.64 12.69 8.24
N VAL A 142 0.52 12.48 8.86
CA VAL A 142 0.65 11.77 10.15
C VAL A 142 1.85 12.25 10.96
N PHE A 143 1.72 12.19 12.28
CA PHE A 143 2.81 12.37 13.23
C PHE A 143 3.11 11.08 13.98
N PHE A 144 4.39 10.76 14.15
CA PHE A 144 4.90 9.77 15.10
C PHE A 144 5.66 10.54 16.18
N ILE A 145 5.25 10.37 17.43
CA ILE A 145 5.75 11.14 18.56
C ILE A 145 6.42 10.18 19.54
N ASP A 146 7.70 10.42 19.80
CA ASP A 146 8.49 9.74 20.82
C ASP A 146 8.75 10.70 21.99
N ARG A 147 7.98 10.49 23.06
CA ARG A 147 8.08 11.25 24.30
C ARG A 147 9.19 10.76 25.23
N SER A 148 9.91 9.70 24.85
CA SER A 148 11.01 9.18 25.67
C SER A 148 12.31 9.98 25.50
N THR A 149 12.39 10.85 24.49
CA THR A 149 13.53 11.75 24.28
C THR A 149 13.27 13.13 24.89
N LEU A 150 14.35 13.79 25.35
CA LEU A 150 14.35 15.23 25.64
C LEU A 150 15.41 15.91 24.74
N PRO A 151 15.03 16.88 23.89
CA PRO A 151 13.66 17.30 23.55
C PRO A 151 12.79 16.16 22.97
N VAL A 152 11.47 16.31 23.01
CA VAL A 152 10.51 15.33 22.46
C VAL A 152 10.73 15.22 20.94
N THR A 153 10.87 14.00 20.42
CA THR A 153 11.10 13.80 18.98
C THR A 153 9.78 13.58 18.27
N VAL A 154 9.56 14.34 17.20
CA VAL A 154 8.35 14.28 16.37
C VAL A 154 8.75 14.01 14.94
N PHE A 155 8.28 12.91 14.36
CA PHE A 155 8.41 12.63 12.93
C PHE A 155 7.11 12.99 12.22
N ALA A 156 7.14 14.05 11.42
CA ALA A 156 6.04 14.49 10.58
C ALA A 156 6.19 13.89 9.18
N ALA A 157 5.18 13.17 8.71
CA ALA A 157 5.29 12.43 7.46
C ALA A 157 4.15 12.69 6.48
N GLU A 158 4.51 12.65 5.20
CA GLU A 158 3.59 12.45 4.07
C GLU A 158 3.43 10.94 3.81
N ILE A 159 2.22 10.48 3.54
CA ILE A 159 1.92 9.08 3.19
C ILE A 159 1.76 8.94 1.68
N LYS A 160 2.50 8.01 1.09
CA LYS A 160 2.37 7.58 -0.31
C LYS A 160 2.35 6.06 -0.39
N ALA A 161 1.17 5.46 -0.30
CA ALA A 161 1.04 4.01 -0.21
C ALA A 161 -0.09 3.48 -1.09
N SER A 162 0.13 2.28 -1.62
CA SER A 162 -0.79 1.56 -2.49
C SER A 162 -0.33 0.10 -2.58
N PRO A 163 -1.24 -0.89 -2.51
CA PRO A 163 -0.83 -2.30 -2.46
C PRO A 163 -0.19 -2.75 -3.77
N LEU A 164 0.80 -3.64 -3.72
CA LEU A 164 1.37 -4.28 -4.91
C LEU A 164 0.34 -5.17 -5.58
N VAL A 165 -0.31 -6.03 -4.80
CA VAL A 165 -1.35 -6.94 -5.27
C VAL A 165 -2.62 -6.78 -4.45
N THR A 166 -3.76 -6.96 -5.11
CA THR A 166 -5.02 -7.23 -4.42
C THR A 166 -5.57 -8.51 -5.03
N LEU A 167 -5.61 -9.58 -4.24
CA LEU A 167 -6.01 -10.87 -4.76
C LEU A 167 -7.49 -10.86 -5.16
N PRO A 168 -7.86 -11.59 -6.20
CA PRO A 168 -9.25 -11.71 -6.61
C PRO A 168 -10.02 -12.61 -5.63
N LEU A 169 -11.28 -12.27 -5.40
CA LEU A 169 -12.21 -13.20 -4.75
C LEU A 169 -12.74 -14.20 -5.79
N ALA A 170 -13.15 -15.36 -5.31
CA ALA A 170 -13.70 -16.42 -6.13
C ALA A 170 -14.90 -17.09 -5.46
N VAL A 171 -15.82 -17.58 -6.28
CA VAL A 171 -16.88 -18.51 -5.92
C VAL A 171 -16.85 -19.68 -6.90
N ILE A 172 -16.93 -20.89 -6.36
CA ILE A 172 -17.08 -22.10 -7.18
C ILE A 172 -18.42 -22.05 -7.88
N SER A 173 -18.42 -22.18 -9.21
CA SER A 173 -19.62 -22.05 -10.03
C SER A 173 -19.85 -23.33 -10.82
N GLU A 174 -21.12 -23.60 -11.10
CA GLU A 174 -21.52 -24.62 -12.07
C GLU A 174 -21.25 -24.12 -13.49
N ARG A 175 -21.24 -25.05 -14.46
CA ARG A 175 -21.12 -24.66 -15.87
C ARG A 175 -22.38 -23.87 -16.26
N MET A 176 -22.19 -22.61 -16.62
CA MET A 176 -23.26 -21.78 -17.15
C MET A 176 -23.48 -22.11 -18.63
N ILE A 177 -24.74 -22.17 -19.02
CA ILE A 177 -25.20 -22.40 -20.39
C ILE A 177 -25.88 -21.11 -20.87
N GLU A 178 -25.70 -20.77 -22.14
CA GLU A 178 -26.46 -19.72 -22.81
C GLU A 178 -27.27 -20.33 -23.95
N MET A 179 -28.48 -19.80 -24.19
CA MET A 179 -29.27 -20.19 -25.36
C MET A 179 -28.75 -19.44 -26.58
N GLY A 180 -28.17 -20.19 -27.52
CA GLY A 180 -27.81 -19.71 -28.84
C GLY A 180 -29.01 -19.70 -29.79
N GLU A 181 -28.75 -19.80 -31.10
CA GLU A 181 -29.77 -19.91 -32.16
C GLU A 181 -30.50 -21.28 -32.12
N GLY A 182 -31.15 -21.61 -31.00
CA GLY A 182 -31.93 -22.83 -30.81
C GLY A 182 -31.23 -23.95 -30.03
N ASP A 183 -29.92 -23.83 -29.78
CA ASP A 183 -29.12 -24.81 -29.04
C ASP A 183 -28.57 -24.24 -27.72
N GLU A 184 -28.50 -25.10 -26.70
CA GLU A 184 -27.80 -24.83 -25.45
C GLU A 184 -26.29 -24.92 -25.66
N VAL A 185 -25.59 -23.79 -25.55
CA VAL A 185 -24.13 -23.73 -25.68
C VAL A 185 -23.47 -23.34 -24.36
N ALA A 186 -22.29 -23.91 -24.09
CA ALA A 186 -21.54 -23.57 -22.89
C ALA A 186 -21.13 -22.09 -22.94
N LYS A 187 -21.51 -21.33 -21.90
CA LYS A 187 -21.25 -19.91 -21.83
C LYS A 187 -19.74 -19.63 -21.86
N HIS A 188 -19.33 -18.66 -22.67
CA HIS A 188 -17.93 -18.19 -22.69
C HIS A 188 -17.64 -17.22 -21.52
N HIS A 189 -16.40 -16.70 -21.47
CA HIS A 189 -16.02 -15.64 -20.53
C HIS A 189 -17.02 -14.48 -20.61
N SER A 190 -17.66 -14.16 -19.49
CA SER A 190 -18.73 -13.16 -19.49
C SER A 190 -18.86 -12.46 -18.13
N PRO A 191 -19.23 -11.16 -18.13
CA PRO A 191 -19.70 -10.52 -16.90
C PRO A 191 -20.89 -11.31 -16.32
N SER A 192 -20.92 -11.40 -15.00
CA SER A 192 -21.97 -12.09 -14.26
C SER A 192 -22.24 -11.37 -12.94
N ASP A 193 -23.41 -11.63 -12.38
CA ASP A 193 -23.74 -11.23 -11.02
C ASP A 193 -23.73 -12.45 -10.09
N LEU A 194 -23.35 -12.24 -8.84
CA LEU A 194 -23.46 -13.20 -7.75
C LEU A 194 -24.73 -12.89 -6.93
N THR A 195 -25.87 -13.38 -7.42
CA THR A 195 -27.20 -13.09 -6.84
C THR A 195 -27.37 -13.57 -5.40
N GLN A 196 -26.64 -14.61 -5.00
CA GLN A 196 -26.65 -15.17 -3.63
C GLN A 196 -25.38 -14.79 -2.84
N LEU A 197 -24.81 -13.59 -3.07
CA LEU A 197 -23.58 -13.13 -2.39
C LEU A 197 -23.57 -13.42 -0.89
N PHE A 198 -24.67 -13.13 -0.18
CA PHE A 198 -24.74 -13.26 1.27
C PHE A 198 -24.85 -14.69 1.81
N LYS A 199 -24.97 -15.67 0.92
CA LYS A 199 -25.01 -17.11 1.24
C LYS A 199 -23.84 -17.86 0.59
N ALA A 200 -23.08 -17.19 -0.28
CA ALA A 200 -21.99 -17.80 -1.00
C ALA A 200 -20.76 -17.93 -0.10
N ARG A 201 -20.10 -19.08 -0.16
CA ARG A 201 -18.75 -19.25 0.37
C ARG A 201 -17.78 -18.56 -0.56
N LEU A 202 -17.11 -17.53 -0.04
CA LEU A 202 -16.15 -16.72 -0.76
C LEU A 202 -14.74 -17.26 -0.51
N PHE A 203 -13.93 -17.27 -1.55
CA PHE A 203 -12.55 -17.72 -1.50
C PHE A 203 -11.62 -16.59 -1.95
N ILE A 204 -10.41 -16.55 -1.41
CA ILE A 204 -9.30 -15.83 -2.03
C ILE A 204 -8.66 -16.77 -3.05
N TYR A 205 -8.51 -16.30 -4.29
CA TYR A 205 -7.79 -17.01 -5.34
C TYR A 205 -6.33 -16.58 -5.34
N VAL A 206 -5.45 -17.47 -4.85
CA VAL A 206 -4.01 -17.24 -4.71
C VAL A 206 -3.29 -17.99 -5.84
N PRO A 207 -2.53 -17.32 -6.71
CA PRO A 207 -1.66 -18.03 -7.64
C PRO A 207 -0.61 -18.85 -6.88
N SER A 208 -0.39 -20.08 -7.28
CA SER A 208 0.57 -21.00 -6.68
C SER A 208 1.43 -21.62 -7.76
N GLN A 209 2.74 -21.56 -7.55
CA GLN A 209 3.72 -22.10 -8.50
C GLN A 209 3.72 -23.63 -8.41
N GLN A 210 3.47 -24.30 -9.54
CA GLN A 210 3.46 -25.76 -9.61
C GLN A 210 4.84 -26.31 -9.96
N VAL A 211 5.44 -25.72 -11.00
CA VAL A 211 6.82 -25.95 -11.45
C VAL A 211 7.40 -24.62 -11.93
N GLU A 212 8.68 -24.57 -12.28
CA GLU A 212 9.34 -23.35 -12.72
C GLU A 212 8.53 -22.61 -13.81
N ASN A 213 8.16 -21.35 -13.53
CA ASN A 213 7.36 -20.48 -14.41
C ASN A 213 5.95 -20.99 -14.79
N VAL A 214 5.45 -22.07 -14.17
CA VAL A 214 4.08 -22.56 -14.38
C VAL A 214 3.25 -22.33 -13.13
N TRP A 215 2.19 -21.54 -13.29
CA TRP A 215 1.33 -21.10 -12.21
C TRP A 215 -0.08 -21.66 -12.37
N SER A 216 -0.69 -22.07 -11.26
CA SER A 216 -2.10 -22.40 -11.16
C SER A 216 -2.75 -21.58 -10.05
N GLY A 217 -4.08 -21.69 -9.88
CA GLY A 217 -4.79 -21.03 -8.79
C GLY A 217 -5.14 -21.99 -7.68
N LYS A 218 -4.88 -21.58 -6.44
CA LYS A 218 -5.36 -22.25 -5.23
C LYS A 218 -6.46 -21.40 -4.59
N LEU A 219 -7.51 -22.07 -4.10
CA LEU A 219 -8.62 -21.42 -3.42
C LEU A 219 -8.45 -21.59 -1.92
N TYR A 220 -8.53 -20.47 -1.21
CA TYR A 220 -8.50 -20.41 0.25
C TYR A 220 -9.81 -19.83 0.74
N GLU A 221 -10.52 -20.56 1.59
CA GLU A 221 -11.82 -20.12 2.06
C GLU A 221 -11.70 -18.90 2.96
N LEU A 222 -12.32 -17.80 2.54
CA LEU A 222 -12.36 -16.55 3.29
C LEU A 222 -13.57 -16.52 4.24
N GLY A 223 -14.63 -17.25 3.92
CA GLY A 223 -15.88 -17.30 4.68
C GLY A 223 -17.06 -16.70 3.90
N THR A 224 -18.07 -16.24 4.62
CA THR A 224 -19.31 -15.71 4.05
C THR A 224 -19.55 -14.29 4.53
N LYS A 225 -19.96 -13.40 3.63
CA LYS A 225 -20.47 -12.07 4.01
C LYS A 225 -21.93 -12.20 4.40
N GLU A 226 -22.29 -12.02 5.67
CA GLU A 226 -23.64 -12.39 6.13
C GLU A 226 -24.75 -11.47 5.61
N ASN A 227 -24.44 -10.18 5.45
CA ASN A 227 -25.40 -9.16 5.03
C ASN A 227 -24.67 -7.89 4.51
N PRO A 228 -25.36 -6.89 3.94
CA PRO A 228 -24.72 -5.67 3.45
C PRO A 228 -23.96 -4.86 4.51
N ASN A 229 -24.36 -4.96 5.77
CA ASN A 229 -23.78 -4.22 6.90
C ASN A 229 -22.62 -4.96 7.57
N ASP A 230 -22.37 -6.21 7.20
CA ASP A 230 -21.21 -6.95 7.68
C ASP A 230 -19.94 -6.42 7.00
N LYS A 231 -19.41 -5.34 7.57
CA LYS A 231 -18.22 -4.64 7.07
C LYS A 231 -16.92 -5.28 7.54
N PHE A 232 -16.95 -6.28 8.42
CA PHE A 232 -15.73 -6.84 9.01
C PHE A 232 -15.53 -8.33 8.69
N TRP A 233 -16.42 -8.94 7.90
CA TRP A 233 -16.34 -10.31 7.43
C TRP A 233 -14.96 -10.67 6.85
N SER A 234 -14.40 -9.80 6.02
CA SER A 234 -13.11 -10.02 5.36
C SER A 234 -11.93 -9.94 6.33
N TYR A 235 -12.03 -9.13 7.37
CA TYR A 235 -11.01 -9.04 8.42
C TYR A 235 -10.96 -10.35 9.22
N ARG A 236 -12.13 -10.82 9.66
CA ARG A 236 -12.25 -12.11 10.37
C ARG A 236 -11.75 -13.27 9.50
N GLY A 237 -12.14 -13.28 8.22
CA GLY A 237 -11.73 -14.30 7.26
C GLY A 237 -10.22 -14.34 7.02
N ILE A 238 -9.59 -13.20 6.74
CA ILE A 238 -8.13 -13.15 6.54
C ILE A 238 -7.41 -13.50 7.85
N ARG A 239 -7.90 -13.04 9.01
CA ARG A 239 -7.33 -13.40 10.31
C ARG A 239 -7.30 -14.92 10.51
N GLN A 240 -8.38 -15.60 10.16
CA GLN A 240 -8.45 -17.07 10.23
C GLN A 240 -7.50 -17.74 9.24
N LEU A 241 -7.40 -17.21 8.01
CA LEU A 241 -6.50 -17.74 6.98
C LEU A 241 -5.03 -17.61 7.36
N VAL A 242 -4.59 -16.47 7.90
CA VAL A 242 -3.17 -16.27 8.27
C VAL A 242 -2.75 -17.07 9.49
N ALA A 243 -3.70 -17.57 10.29
CA ALA A 243 -3.41 -18.55 11.33
C ALA A 243 -3.00 -19.92 10.75
N ASP A 244 -3.39 -20.24 9.50
CA ASP A 244 -2.85 -21.36 8.73
C ASP A 244 -1.53 -20.93 8.06
N ARG A 245 -0.44 -21.55 8.49
CA ARG A 245 0.91 -21.31 7.95
C ARG A 245 1.00 -21.56 6.44
N THR A 246 0.18 -22.48 5.92
CA THR A 246 0.18 -22.83 4.50
C THR A 246 -0.30 -21.67 3.64
N PHE A 247 -1.38 -21.00 4.05
CA PHE A 247 -1.92 -19.86 3.31
C PHE A 247 -0.91 -18.73 3.23
N PHE A 248 -0.36 -18.31 4.38
CA PHE A 248 0.55 -17.17 4.41
C PHE A 248 1.85 -17.46 3.64
N SER A 249 2.38 -18.68 3.74
CA SER A 249 3.55 -19.13 2.96
C SER A 249 3.29 -19.12 1.45
N ASP A 250 2.16 -19.69 0.99
CA ASP A 250 1.80 -19.69 -0.43
C ASP A 250 1.58 -18.27 -0.95
N TYR A 251 0.93 -17.43 -0.14
CA TYR A 251 0.70 -16.03 -0.45
C TYR A 251 2.01 -15.24 -0.59
N CYS A 252 2.92 -15.35 0.39
CA CYS A 252 4.21 -14.66 0.34
C CYS A 252 5.06 -15.14 -0.85
N SER A 253 5.06 -16.45 -1.13
CA SER A 253 5.74 -17.01 -2.31
C SER A 253 5.24 -16.38 -3.61
N PHE A 254 3.92 -16.26 -3.76
CA PHE A 254 3.33 -15.53 -4.90
C PHE A 254 3.67 -14.04 -4.89
N TRP A 255 3.55 -13.39 -3.74
CA TRP A 255 3.80 -11.95 -3.60
C TRP A 255 5.23 -11.61 -4.01
N TYR A 256 6.23 -12.39 -3.58
CA TYR A 256 7.63 -12.21 -3.98
C TYR A 256 7.81 -12.37 -5.49
N ALA A 257 7.18 -13.39 -6.10
CA ALA A 257 7.25 -13.58 -7.54
C ALA A 257 6.62 -12.39 -8.29
N ALA A 258 5.50 -11.87 -7.80
CA ALA A 258 4.87 -10.67 -8.35
C ALA A 258 5.73 -9.42 -8.15
N PHE A 259 6.37 -9.26 -6.98
CA PHE A 259 7.27 -8.16 -6.66
C PHE A 259 8.50 -8.17 -7.57
N ASN A 260 9.18 -9.31 -7.69
CA ASN A 260 10.34 -9.46 -8.57
C ASN A 260 9.98 -9.19 -10.04
N SER A 261 8.82 -9.69 -10.49
CA SER A 261 8.35 -9.45 -11.85
C SER A 261 7.99 -7.98 -12.07
N TYR A 262 7.45 -7.32 -11.05
CA TYR A 262 7.25 -5.88 -11.04
C TYR A 262 8.59 -5.16 -11.14
N GLU A 263 9.52 -5.35 -10.22
CA GLU A 263 10.85 -4.74 -10.23
C GLU A 263 11.54 -4.84 -11.60
N GLN A 264 11.63 -6.05 -12.13
CA GLN A 264 12.32 -6.36 -13.39
C GLN A 264 11.55 -5.94 -14.66
N LYS A 265 10.31 -5.45 -14.51
CA LYS A 265 9.39 -5.17 -15.64
C LYS A 265 9.17 -6.43 -16.51
N ALA A 266 9.22 -7.62 -15.91
CA ALA A 266 9.04 -8.89 -16.60
C ALA A 266 7.55 -9.14 -16.86
N ALA A 267 7.14 -9.20 -18.12
CA ALA A 267 5.74 -9.37 -18.52
C ALA A 267 5.20 -10.82 -18.41
N ASN A 268 5.65 -11.57 -17.39
CA ASN A 268 5.17 -12.92 -17.12
C ASN A 268 3.74 -12.93 -16.54
N SER A 269 3.16 -14.11 -16.32
CA SER A 269 1.76 -14.23 -15.88
C SER A 269 1.48 -13.57 -14.53
N VAL A 270 2.38 -13.67 -13.56
CA VAL A 270 2.19 -13.11 -12.21
C VAL A 270 2.33 -11.59 -12.17
N PHE A 271 3.11 -10.99 -13.09
CA PHE A 271 3.20 -9.53 -13.23
C PHE A 271 1.83 -8.86 -13.42
N TRP A 272 0.91 -9.51 -14.14
CA TRP A 272 -0.41 -8.96 -14.46
C TRP A 272 -1.39 -8.97 -13.29
N PHE A 273 -1.01 -9.52 -12.14
CA PHE A 273 -1.74 -9.34 -10.88
C PHE A 273 -1.37 -8.04 -10.16
N THR A 274 -0.28 -7.39 -10.58
CA THR A 274 0.20 -6.19 -9.89
C THR A 274 -0.64 -4.97 -10.24
N ASN A 275 -0.83 -4.10 -9.25
CA ASN A 275 -1.65 -2.89 -9.32
C ASN A 275 -1.04 -1.75 -10.13
N ALA A 276 0.01 -2.02 -10.91
CA ALA A 276 0.75 -1.06 -11.72
C ALA A 276 1.20 -1.64 -13.08
N CYS A 277 0.48 -2.65 -13.57
CA CYS A 277 0.76 -3.30 -14.84
C CYS A 277 0.20 -2.53 -16.05
N GLY A 278 0.87 -2.70 -17.19
CA GLY A 278 0.62 -1.94 -18.42
C GLY A 278 -0.49 -2.50 -19.31
N GLN A 279 -0.31 -2.37 -20.62
CA GLN A 279 -1.17 -3.00 -21.62
C GLN A 279 -0.60 -4.37 -22.01
N PRO A 280 -1.43 -5.35 -22.40
CA PRO A 280 -0.96 -6.65 -22.86
C PRO A 280 0.02 -6.55 -24.03
N VAL A 281 1.05 -7.40 -24.04
CA VAL A 281 2.03 -7.50 -25.13
C VAL A 281 2.26 -8.98 -25.48
N PRO A 282 1.92 -9.46 -26.70
CA PRO A 282 1.16 -8.73 -27.72
C PRO A 282 -0.26 -8.42 -27.27
N ARG A 283 -0.85 -7.35 -27.80
CA ARG A 283 -2.22 -6.96 -27.46
C ARG A 283 -3.23 -7.87 -28.18
N PRO A 284 -4.20 -8.49 -27.48
CA PRO A 284 -5.29 -9.21 -28.13
C PRO A 284 -6.16 -8.31 -29.01
N ASP A 285 -6.73 -8.87 -30.07
CA ASP A 285 -7.60 -8.15 -31.00
C ASP A 285 -8.90 -7.67 -30.33
N ASN A 286 -9.41 -8.44 -29.36
CA ASN A 286 -10.62 -8.14 -28.60
C ASN A 286 -10.38 -7.20 -27.40
N TRP A 287 -9.15 -6.72 -27.19
CA TRP A 287 -8.82 -5.87 -26.05
C TRP A 287 -9.52 -4.50 -26.13
N LYS A 288 -10.12 -4.06 -25.01
CA LYS A 288 -11.00 -2.89 -25.03
C LYS A 288 -10.24 -1.60 -25.30
N ARG A 289 -10.84 -0.74 -26.14
CA ARG A 289 -10.42 0.66 -26.31
C ARG A 289 -10.83 1.47 -25.09
N ARG A 290 -10.05 2.51 -24.78
CA ARG A 290 -10.37 3.40 -23.66
C ARG A 290 -11.71 4.06 -23.89
N ARG A 291 -12.52 4.19 -22.82
CA ARG A 291 -13.76 4.96 -22.87
C ARG A 291 -13.52 6.46 -23.14
N LYS A 292 -12.37 6.99 -22.74
CA LYS A 292 -11.97 8.39 -22.94
C LYS A 292 -10.50 8.47 -23.40
N GLY A 293 -10.22 9.37 -24.33
CA GLY A 293 -8.90 9.57 -24.91
C GLY A 293 -8.55 8.56 -26.00
N GLN A 294 -7.28 8.56 -26.43
CA GLN A 294 -6.78 7.61 -27.43
C GLN A 294 -6.15 6.37 -26.78
N GLY A 295 -6.19 5.25 -27.50
CA GLY A 295 -5.54 4.00 -27.10
C GLY A 295 -6.47 2.97 -26.44
N PHE A 296 -5.86 2.06 -25.68
CA PHE A 296 -6.49 0.86 -25.15
C PHE A 296 -6.49 0.85 -23.63
N GLU A 297 -7.46 0.16 -23.02
CA GLU A 297 -7.51 0.00 -21.56
C GLU A 297 -6.22 -0.68 -21.08
N SER A 298 -5.74 -0.33 -19.89
CA SER A 298 -4.62 -1.01 -19.24
C SER A 298 -5.12 -2.12 -18.32
N VAL A 299 -4.25 -3.08 -17.99
CA VAL A 299 -4.58 -4.12 -17.01
C VAL A 299 -4.71 -3.50 -15.61
N SER A 300 -3.91 -2.49 -15.27
CA SER A 300 -4.13 -1.65 -14.10
C SER A 300 -3.84 -0.17 -14.40
N ASP A 301 -4.46 0.76 -13.67
CA ASP A 301 -4.25 2.20 -13.90
C ASP A 301 -2.92 2.67 -13.28
N SER A 302 -2.08 3.28 -14.11
CA SER A 302 -0.86 4.02 -13.72
C SER A 302 -1.06 5.08 -12.63
N LYS A 303 -2.29 5.59 -12.41
CA LYS A 303 -2.61 6.54 -11.33
C LYS A 303 -2.65 5.91 -9.94
N SER A 304 -2.52 4.60 -9.87
CA SER A 304 -2.60 3.81 -8.64
C SER A 304 -1.41 2.86 -8.52
N SER A 305 -0.23 3.33 -8.95
CA SER A 305 1.02 2.57 -8.91
C SER A 305 1.32 2.05 -7.51
N VAL A 306 2.22 1.07 -7.42
CA VAL A 306 2.59 0.38 -6.19
C VAL A 306 3.36 1.30 -5.25
N GLY A 307 3.00 1.30 -3.97
CA GLY A 307 3.67 2.07 -2.93
C GLY A 307 3.84 3.53 -3.30
N MET A 308 5.09 4.01 -3.23
CA MET A 308 5.46 5.34 -3.69
C MET A 308 6.05 5.37 -5.11
N ASP A 309 6.06 4.27 -5.85
CA ASP A 309 6.79 4.14 -7.12
C ASP A 309 6.21 5.01 -8.26
N ARG A 310 5.02 5.59 -8.10
CA ARG A 310 4.49 6.54 -9.08
C ARG A 310 5.29 7.83 -9.07
N THR A 311 5.83 8.24 -10.22
CA THR A 311 6.64 9.47 -10.33
C THR A 311 5.92 10.74 -9.85
N ASP A 312 4.59 10.83 -10.03
CA ASP A 312 3.77 11.94 -9.53
C ASP A 312 3.72 11.96 -7.98
N ASP A 313 3.62 10.78 -7.37
CA ASP A 313 3.59 10.61 -5.92
C ASP A 313 4.96 10.88 -5.29
N ILE A 314 6.04 10.47 -5.95
CA ILE A 314 7.42 10.85 -5.57
C ILE A 314 7.55 12.37 -5.58
N LYS A 315 7.25 13.04 -6.70
CA LYS A 315 7.38 14.51 -6.82
C LYS A 315 6.55 15.26 -5.77
N LYS A 316 5.30 14.83 -5.56
CA LYS A 316 4.41 15.43 -4.55
C LYS A 316 4.92 15.20 -3.13
N GLY A 317 5.40 14.00 -2.83
CA GLY A 317 5.99 13.67 -1.53
C GLY A 317 7.21 14.53 -1.21
N ILE A 318 8.11 14.71 -2.20
CA ILE A 318 9.28 15.57 -2.05
C ILE A 318 8.88 17.02 -1.75
N TYR A 319 7.93 17.56 -2.50
CA TYR A 319 7.43 18.92 -2.27
C TYR A 319 6.83 19.07 -0.87
N GLN A 320 6.02 18.11 -0.42
CA GLN A 320 5.40 18.17 0.90
C GLN A 320 6.42 18.08 2.02
N VAL A 321 7.40 17.19 1.93
CA VAL A 321 8.51 17.11 2.90
C VAL A 321 9.27 18.43 2.98
N LEU A 322 9.57 19.06 1.84
CA LEU A 322 10.23 20.35 1.82
C LEU A 322 9.36 21.44 2.46
N LYS A 323 8.05 21.46 2.16
CA LYS A 323 7.09 22.40 2.75
C LYS A 323 7.03 22.24 4.27
N ILE A 324 6.78 21.03 4.77
CA ILE A 324 6.74 20.68 6.20
C ILE A 324 8.03 21.12 6.88
N SER A 325 9.18 20.75 6.32
CA SER A 325 10.49 21.06 6.90
C SER A 325 10.74 22.56 6.93
N SER A 326 10.37 23.29 5.88
CA SER A 326 10.50 24.74 5.83
C SER A 326 9.66 25.40 6.92
N GLU A 327 8.40 25.00 7.09
CA GLU A 327 7.51 25.60 8.08
C GLU A 327 7.86 25.21 9.52
N GLY A 328 8.31 23.96 9.73
CA GLY A 328 8.51 23.38 11.06
C GLY A 328 9.91 23.52 11.66
N LYS A 329 10.98 23.47 10.85
CA LYS A 329 12.38 23.53 11.34
C LYS A 329 12.90 24.96 11.57
N GLN A 330 12.01 25.92 11.83
CA GLN A 330 12.42 27.30 12.13
C GLN A 330 13.06 27.39 13.52
N PRO A 331 14.22 28.07 13.67
CA PRO A 331 14.77 28.38 14.98
C PRO A 331 13.78 29.22 15.78
N PHE A 332 13.63 28.91 17.07
CA PHE A 332 12.94 29.80 18.00
C PHE A 332 13.69 31.14 18.03
N PRO A 333 13.01 32.29 18.01
CA PRO A 333 13.59 33.49 18.60
C PRO A 333 13.97 33.11 20.04
N SER A 334 15.25 33.23 20.37
CA SER A 334 15.78 33.01 21.71
C SER A 334 14.86 33.65 22.73
N ALA A 335 14.31 32.83 23.64
CA ALA A 335 13.64 33.14 24.91
C ALA A 335 13.61 34.62 25.34
N GLN A 336 12.87 35.46 24.61
CA GLN A 336 12.50 36.82 25.04
C GLN A 336 10.99 37.06 24.89
N ASP A 337 10.25 36.08 24.35
CA ASP A 337 8.80 36.12 24.32
C ASP A 337 8.27 35.30 25.51
N GLU A 338 8.17 35.94 26.69
CA GLU A 338 7.63 35.38 27.94
C GLU A 338 6.16 34.92 27.82
N THR A 339 5.55 35.10 26.64
CA THR A 339 4.17 34.70 26.33
C THR A 339 4.07 33.38 25.56
N SER A 340 5.19 32.78 25.16
CA SER A 340 5.22 31.48 24.48
C SER A 340 4.95 30.36 25.48
N THR A 341 3.72 29.88 25.54
CA THR A 341 3.27 28.75 26.38
C THR A 341 3.76 27.38 25.90
N MET A 342 4.79 27.33 25.05
CA MET A 342 5.42 26.08 24.63
C MET A 342 6.28 25.53 25.76
N SER A 343 5.72 24.63 26.56
CA SER A 343 6.40 24.02 27.71
C SER A 343 7.42 22.93 27.36
N GLU A 344 7.48 22.48 26.10
CA GLU A 344 8.36 21.40 25.64
C GLU A 344 9.13 21.84 24.39
N ASP A 345 10.46 21.69 24.41
CA ASP A 345 11.28 21.76 23.19
C ASP A 345 11.06 20.49 22.36
N PHE A 346 10.98 20.65 21.03
CA PHE A 346 10.76 19.54 20.08
C PHE A 346 11.90 19.40 19.08
N ASN A 347 12.26 18.16 18.80
CA ASN A 347 13.14 17.76 17.71
C ASN A 347 12.30 17.25 16.53
N LEU A 348 12.05 18.11 15.55
CA LEU A 348 11.25 17.78 14.37
C LEU A 348 12.10 17.04 13.33
N LYS A 349 11.64 15.82 13.00
CA LYS A 349 12.06 15.02 11.85
C LYS A 349 10.96 15.03 10.80
N VAL A 350 11.32 14.94 9.53
CA VAL A 350 10.40 15.00 8.40
C VAL A 350 10.76 13.95 7.36
N GLY A 351 9.75 13.28 6.81
CA GLY A 351 9.98 12.24 5.83
C GLY A 351 8.73 11.78 5.07
N ILE A 352 8.91 10.70 4.30
CA ILE A 352 7.84 10.03 3.56
C ILE A 352 7.66 8.64 4.15
N ILE A 353 6.40 8.20 4.28
CA ILE A 353 6.06 6.82 4.64
C ILE A 353 5.35 6.14 3.47
N SER A 354 5.76 4.91 3.18
CA SER A 354 5.10 4.04 2.19
C SER A 354 5.09 2.59 2.65
N ASN A 355 4.26 1.74 2.04
CA ASN A 355 4.38 0.30 2.21
C ASN A 355 5.56 -0.27 1.41
N ILE A 356 5.83 0.27 0.21
CA ILE A 356 6.86 -0.25 -0.70
C ILE A 356 7.67 0.92 -1.25
N HIS A 357 9.00 0.78 -1.28
CA HIS A 357 9.91 1.78 -1.84
C HIS A 357 9.68 2.00 -3.35
N ALA A 358 10.29 3.04 -3.90
CA ALA A 358 10.20 3.34 -5.33
C ALA A 358 10.99 2.34 -6.18
N VAL A 359 10.58 1.08 -6.21
CA VAL A 359 11.35 -0.07 -6.75
C VAL A 359 11.89 0.17 -8.16
N ARG A 360 11.10 0.80 -9.04
CA ARG A 360 11.49 1.01 -10.44
C ARG A 360 12.06 2.40 -10.70
N HIS A 361 11.72 3.36 -9.85
CA HIS A 361 12.01 4.77 -10.08
C HIS A 361 12.96 5.38 -9.05
N PHE A 362 13.47 4.58 -8.10
CA PHE A 362 14.38 5.05 -7.07
C PHE A 362 15.65 5.66 -7.67
N GLU A 363 16.33 4.92 -8.54
CA GLU A 363 17.58 5.34 -9.18
C GLU A 363 17.42 6.65 -9.98
N ASP A 364 16.30 6.80 -10.69
CA ASP A 364 16.07 7.95 -11.58
C ASP A 364 15.49 9.17 -10.87
N TYR A 365 14.65 8.98 -9.83
CA TYR A 365 13.86 10.06 -9.22
C TYR A 365 14.22 10.36 -7.77
N LEU A 366 14.70 9.39 -6.98
CA LEU A 366 14.99 9.59 -5.57
C LEU A 366 16.49 9.68 -5.30
N LYS A 367 17.29 8.74 -5.82
CA LYS A 367 18.73 8.66 -5.57
C LYS A 367 19.49 9.97 -5.82
N PRO A 368 19.23 10.75 -6.89
CA PRO A 368 19.92 12.03 -7.08
C PRO A 368 19.56 13.09 -6.03
N LEU A 369 18.45 12.91 -5.31
CA LEU A 369 17.90 13.87 -4.37
C LEU A 369 18.16 13.50 -2.90
N VAL A 370 18.52 12.24 -2.61
CA VAL A 370 18.70 11.79 -1.22
C VAL A 370 19.76 12.60 -0.50
N ASP A 371 20.84 12.98 -1.20
CA ASP A 371 21.96 13.75 -0.66
C ASP A 371 21.78 15.27 -0.66
N ILE A 372 20.62 15.74 -1.11
CA ILE A 372 20.33 17.17 -1.05
C ILE A 372 20.14 17.59 0.40
N VAL A 373 20.93 18.61 0.76
CA VAL A 373 20.75 19.38 1.97
C VAL A 373 20.35 20.80 1.60
N TRP A 374 19.65 21.47 2.51
CA TRP A 374 19.15 22.82 2.28
C TRP A 374 19.23 23.64 3.56
N THR A 375 19.27 24.95 3.40
CA THR A 375 19.20 25.93 4.50
C THR A 375 18.36 27.12 4.07
N ARG A 376 18.04 28.00 5.01
CA ARG A 376 17.29 29.22 4.75
C ARG A 376 18.25 30.39 4.66
N GLU A 377 18.22 31.05 3.51
CA GLU A 377 19.01 32.24 3.26
C GLU A 377 18.09 33.42 2.93
N ASN A 378 18.29 34.54 3.63
CA ASN A 378 17.55 35.78 3.39
C ASN A 378 18.39 36.78 2.59
N SER A 379 19.71 36.59 2.51
CA SER A 379 20.59 37.39 1.66
C SER A 379 20.51 36.95 0.20
N ARG A 380 20.41 37.91 -0.72
CA ARG A 380 20.26 37.64 -2.17
C ARG A 380 21.60 37.45 -2.89
N GLN A 381 22.71 37.33 -2.16
CA GLN A 381 24.07 37.33 -2.71
C GLN A 381 24.87 36.09 -2.29
N ILE A 382 24.30 34.91 -2.48
CA ILE A 382 25.01 33.64 -2.26
C ILE A 382 25.25 32.98 -3.60
N HIS A 383 26.52 32.77 -3.93
CA HIS A 383 26.97 32.14 -5.17
C HIS A 383 27.55 30.75 -4.92
N THR A 384 28.11 30.52 -3.73
CA THR A 384 28.75 29.27 -3.32
C THR A 384 28.39 28.91 -1.87
N VAL A 385 28.62 27.66 -1.47
CA VAL A 385 28.43 27.22 -0.08
C VAL A 385 29.32 27.97 0.90
N ALA A 386 30.50 28.43 0.47
CA ALA A 386 31.41 29.21 1.31
C ALA A 386 30.88 30.60 1.67
N ASP A 387 29.89 31.11 0.92
CA ASP A 387 29.23 32.38 1.20
C ASP A 387 28.16 32.24 2.31
N LEU A 388 27.80 31.00 2.68
CA LEU A 388 26.88 30.75 3.79
C LEU A 388 27.60 30.97 5.12
N ASP A 389 26.92 31.68 6.03
CA ASP A 389 27.35 31.77 7.41
C ASP A 389 27.42 30.36 8.03
N SER A 390 28.61 29.97 8.48
CA SER A 390 28.91 28.67 9.09
C SER A 390 28.05 28.33 10.31
N SER A 391 27.43 29.34 10.95
CA SER A 391 26.50 29.14 12.06
C SER A 391 25.09 28.74 11.63
N LYS A 392 24.78 28.81 10.32
CA LYS A 392 23.46 28.49 9.81
C LYS A 392 23.19 26.99 9.85
N PRO A 393 22.02 26.59 10.35
CA PRO A 393 21.65 25.18 10.36
C PRO A 393 21.45 24.70 8.92
N VAL A 394 22.00 23.52 8.63
CA VAL A 394 21.81 22.79 7.38
C VAL A 394 20.91 21.61 7.67
N PHE A 395 19.90 21.39 6.83
CA PHE A 395 18.89 20.36 7.00
C PHE A 395 18.95 19.36 5.86
N ASN A 396 18.72 18.09 6.16
CA ASN A 396 18.44 17.11 5.12
C ASN A 396 17.14 17.47 4.38
N LEU A 397 17.08 17.15 3.09
CA LEU A 397 15.81 17.17 2.35
C LEU A 397 14.83 16.16 2.97
N PHE A 398 15.27 14.94 3.27
CA PHE A 398 14.51 13.93 4.01
C PHE A 398 15.31 13.50 5.24
N ASP A 399 14.72 13.48 6.42
CA ASP A 399 15.32 12.77 7.55
C ASP A 399 15.11 11.25 7.40
N GLY A 400 14.03 10.85 6.72
CA GLY A 400 13.78 9.47 6.33
C GLY A 400 12.79 9.28 5.18
N ILE A 401 13.00 8.21 4.42
CA ILE A 401 12.02 7.58 3.56
C ILE A 401 11.78 6.19 4.14
N ILE A 402 10.67 6.03 4.84
CA ILE A 402 10.34 4.83 5.61
C ILE A 402 9.42 3.94 4.79
N THR A 403 9.87 2.73 4.49
CA THR A 403 9.01 1.72 3.86
C THR A 403 9.17 0.36 4.52
N LEU A 404 8.16 -0.50 4.41
CA LEU A 404 8.21 -1.85 4.96
C LEU A 404 9.26 -2.71 4.24
N THR A 405 9.53 -2.42 2.97
CA THR A 405 10.52 -3.13 2.15
C THR A 405 11.96 -2.63 2.35
N GLN A 406 12.14 -1.33 2.57
CA GLN A 406 13.44 -0.67 2.67
C GLN A 406 13.29 0.70 3.36
N THR A 407 14.10 0.95 4.38
CA THR A 407 14.21 2.27 5.02
C THR A 407 15.47 2.96 4.51
N LEU A 408 15.33 4.20 4.04
CA LEU A 408 16.44 5.10 3.79
C LEU A 408 16.41 6.21 4.84
N SER A 409 17.44 6.31 5.68
CA SER A 409 17.52 7.31 6.74
C SER A 409 18.76 8.19 6.59
N ARG A 410 18.62 9.46 6.95
CA ARG A 410 19.71 10.44 7.07
C ARG A 410 19.80 11.04 8.47
N ASP A 411 19.17 10.37 9.44
CA ASP A 411 19.05 10.84 10.81
C ASP A 411 19.10 9.64 11.77
N ASP A 412 19.94 9.74 12.79
CA ASP A 412 20.22 8.61 13.70
C ASP A 412 18.97 8.13 14.45
N TRP A 413 18.10 9.06 14.86
CA TRP A 413 16.85 8.68 15.52
C TRP A 413 15.96 7.94 14.54
N VAL A 414 15.78 8.46 13.32
CA VAL A 414 14.97 7.81 12.29
C VAL A 414 15.50 6.41 11.97
N SER A 415 16.82 6.26 11.80
CA SER A 415 17.46 4.97 11.51
C SER A 415 17.27 3.96 12.64
N SER A 416 17.39 4.39 13.90
CA SER A 416 17.23 3.53 15.09
C SER A 416 15.75 3.19 15.37
N TYR A 417 14.85 4.11 15.06
CA TYR A 417 13.45 3.99 15.39
C TYR A 417 12.69 3.15 14.37
N PHE A 418 12.98 3.32 13.08
CA PHE A 418 12.31 2.62 11.98
C PHE A 418 13.16 1.51 11.35
N SER A 419 14.04 0.88 12.15
CA SER A 419 14.69 -0.38 11.77
C SER A 419 13.72 -1.54 11.98
N PHE A 420 13.11 -2.01 10.89
CA PHE A 420 12.17 -3.13 10.91
C PHE A 420 12.84 -4.49 10.71
N SER A 421 14.16 -4.51 10.52
CA SER A 421 15.00 -5.68 10.25
C SER A 421 16.03 -5.92 11.34
#